data_AF-A0A0Q8RB68-F1
#
_entry.id   AF-A0A0Q8RB68-F1
#
_cell.length_a   1.000
_cell.length_b   1.000
_cell.length_c   1.000
_cell.angle_alpha   90.00
_cell.angle_beta   90.00
_cell.angle_gamma   90.00
#
_symmetry.space_group_name_H-M   'P 1'
#
loop_
_entity.id
_entity.type
_entity.pdbx_description
1 polymer ?
#
loop_
_entity_poly.entity_id
_entity_poly.type
_entity_poly.pdbx_seq_one_letter_code
_entity_poly.pdbx_strand_id
1 'polypeptide(L)' 'MTAGDEHRGLRLAAILSVIAQADEKAHRHDRSRGDRDRHAEAAQHADRCAEAGRSLARILIEDAFPGVSWAMIERAAL' A
#
# COMPACT_ATOMS: atom_id res chain seq x y z
N MET A 1 21.69 -6.34 12.96
CA MET A 1 20.22 -6.19 12.91
C MET A 1 19.69 -6.27 14.32
N THR A 2 19.01 -5.22 14.78
CA THR A 2 18.39 -5.24 16.12
C THR A 2 16.98 -5.83 16.02
N ALA A 3 16.46 -6.41 17.11
CA ALA A 3 15.10 -6.95 17.14
C ALA A 3 14.01 -5.91 16.78
N GLY A 4 14.31 -4.61 16.94
CA GLY A 4 13.45 -3.52 16.50
C GLY A 4 13.36 -3.37 14.98
N ASP A 5 14.43 -3.65 14.25
CA ASP A 5 14.48 -3.58 12.79
C ASP A 5 13.72 -4.75 12.16
N GLU A 6 13.82 -5.94 12.75
CA GLU A 6 13.07 -7.12 12.32
C GLU A 6 11.56 -6.91 12.48
N HIS A 7 11.13 -6.30 13.59
CA HIS A 7 9.73 -5.98 13.82
C HIS A 7 9.20 -4.93 12.83
N ARG A 8 10.03 -3.92 12.47
CA ARG A 8 9.70 -2.92 11.43
C ARG A 8 9.56 -3.57 10.05
N GLY A 9 10.49 -4.46 9.69
CA GLY A 9 10.44 -5.20 8.42
C GLY A 9 9.19 -6.08 8.29
N LEU A 10 8.82 -6.80 9.37
CA LEU A 10 7.59 -7.61 9.40
C LEU A 10 6.33 -6.75 9.26
N ARG A 11 6.28 -5.56 9.88
CA ARG A 11 5.16 -4.62 9.73
C ARG A 11 5.03 -4.10 8.31
N LEU A 12 6.15 -3.76 7.67
CA LEU A 12 6.15 -3.31 6.27
C LEU A 12 5.67 -4.43 5.34
N ALA A 13 6.16 -5.65 5.50
CA ALA A 13 5.72 -6.81 4.72
C ALA A 13 4.22 -7.09 4.88
N ALA A 14 3.68 -6.97 6.08
CA ALA A 14 2.25 -7.11 6.33
C ALA A 14 1.42 -6.04 5.60
N ILE A 15 1.86 -4.78 5.60
CA ILE A 15 1.18 -3.69 4.90
C ILE A 15 1.21 -3.91 3.38
N LEU A 16 2.36 -4.28 2.82
CA LEU A 16 2.49 -4.57 1.38
C LEU A 16 1.59 -5.74 0.95
N SER A 17 1.45 -6.76 1.80
CA SER A 17 0.54 -7.88 1.54
C SER A 17 -0.93 -7.45 1.50
N VAL A 18 -1.35 -6.55 2.39
CA VAL A 18 -2.71 -5.99 2.39
C VAL A 18 -2.98 -5.20 1.10
N ILE A 19 -2.00 -4.41 0.63
CA ILE A 19 -2.12 -3.66 -0.64
C ILE A 19 -2.29 -4.64 -1.82
N ALA A 20 -1.42 -5.65 -1.93
CA ALA A 20 -1.51 -6.64 -3.01
C ALA A 20 -2.86 -7.38 -3.02
N GLN A 21 -3.40 -7.71 -1.83
CA GLN A 21 -4.72 -8.34 -1.73
C GLN A 21 -5.86 -7.41 -2.15
N ALA A 22 -5.76 -6.11 -1.85
CA ALA A 22 -6.73 -5.12 -2.29
C ALA A 22 -6.74 -4.95 -3.81
N ASP A 23 -5.56 -4.88 -4.43
CA ASP A 23 -5.41 -4.78 -5.89
C ASP A 23 -5.98 -6.03 -6.60
N GLU A 24 -5.65 -7.22 -6.11
CA GLU A 24 -6.17 -8.50 -6.64
C GLU A 24 -7.71 -8.58 -6.51
N LYS A 25 -8.28 -8.02 -5.45
CA LYS A 25 -9.74 -7.96 -5.26
C LYS A 25 -10.39 -6.97 -6.22
N ALA A 26 -9.83 -5.77 -6.38
CA ALA A 26 -10.31 -4.79 -7.34
C ALA A 26 -10.30 -5.36 -8.77
N HIS A 27 -9.21 -6.01 -9.15
CA HIS A 27 -9.07 -6.60 -10.48
C HIS A 27 -10.07 -7.74 -10.77
N ARG A 28 -10.41 -8.54 -9.75
CA ARG A 28 -11.48 -9.55 -9.87
C ARG A 28 -12.87 -8.94 -10.04
N HIS A 29 -13.15 -7.82 -9.38
CA HIS A 29 -14.43 -7.13 -9.51
C HIS A 29 -14.57 -6.38 -10.85
N ASP A 30 -13.48 -5.87 -11.40
CA ASP A 30 -13.47 -5.18 -12.70
C ASP A 30 -13.86 -6.12 -13.87
N ARG A 31 -13.64 -7.44 -13.71
CA ARG A 31 -14.01 -8.46 -14.71
C ARG A 31 -15.46 -8.98 -14.58
N SER A 32 -16.23 -8.55 -13.58
CA SER A 32 -17.60 -9.02 -13.31
C SER A 32 -18.64 -8.17 -14.04
N ARG A 33 -19.32 -8.74 -15.05
CA ARG A 33 -20.44 -8.09 -15.75
C ARG A 33 -21.72 -8.22 -14.93
N GLY A 34 -21.95 -7.28 -14.01
CA GLY A 34 -23.31 -7.02 -13.53
C GLY A 34 -23.43 -6.58 -12.09
N ASP A 35 -22.90 -5.41 -11.73
CA ASP A 35 -23.42 -4.56 -10.65
C ASP A 35 -22.67 -3.21 -10.62
N ARG A 36 -22.89 -2.33 -11.60
CA ARG A 36 -22.02 -1.14 -11.82
C ARG A 36 -21.86 -0.26 -10.57
N ASP A 37 -22.90 -0.09 -9.77
CA ASP A 37 -22.86 0.77 -8.59
C ASP A 37 -22.12 0.10 -7.43
N ARG A 38 -22.35 -1.19 -7.18
CA ARG A 38 -21.54 -1.95 -6.21
C ARG A 38 -20.08 -2.09 -6.63
N HIS A 39 -19.80 -2.11 -7.94
CA HIS A 39 -18.43 -2.11 -8.46
C HIS A 39 -17.74 -0.76 -8.25
N ALA A 40 -18.45 0.35 -8.45
CA ALA A 40 -17.90 1.69 -8.19
C ALA A 40 -17.56 1.87 -6.71
N GLU A 41 -18.43 1.46 -5.79
CA GLU A 41 -18.17 1.52 -4.35
C GLU A 41 -17.01 0.62 -3.93
N ALA A 42 -16.93 -0.60 -4.47
CA ALA A 42 -15.84 -1.54 -4.18
C ALA A 42 -14.48 -1.05 -4.69
N ALA A 43 -14.44 -0.51 -5.91
CA ALA A 43 -13.24 0.09 -6.49
C ALA A 43 -12.77 1.29 -5.65
N GLN A 44 -13.69 2.19 -5.32
CA GLN A 44 -13.37 3.38 -4.51
C GLN A 44 -12.92 3.01 -3.08
N HIS A 45 -13.46 1.93 -2.51
CA HIS A 45 -12.99 1.42 -1.23
C HIS A 45 -11.59 0.81 -1.36
N ALA A 46 -11.31 0.04 -2.42
CA ALA A 46 -9.97 -0.51 -2.66
C ALA A 46 -8.93 0.61 -2.86
N ASP A 47 -9.25 1.65 -3.63
CA ASP A 47 -8.37 2.81 -3.83
C ASP A 47 -8.05 3.51 -2.50
N ARG A 48 -9.08 3.75 -1.66
CA ARG A 48 -8.88 4.34 -0.33
C ARG A 48 -7.97 3.47 0.55
N CYS A 49 -8.14 2.15 0.52
CA CYS A 49 -7.28 1.22 1.26
C CYS A 49 -5.84 1.25 0.73
N ALA A 50 -5.65 1.28 -0.59
CA ALA A 50 -4.33 1.37 -1.21
C ALA A 50 -3.63 2.69 -0.90
N GLU A 51 -4.34 3.81 -0.92
CA GLU A 51 -3.82 5.14 -0.56
C GLU A 51 -3.45 5.24 0.93
N ALA A 52 -4.31 4.70 1.81
CA ALA A 52 -3.99 4.60 3.24
C ALA A 52 -2.76 3.72 3.49
N GLY A 53 -2.66 2.58 2.79
CA GLY A 53 -1.51 1.68 2.86
C GLY A 53 -0.22 2.34 2.37
N ARG A 54 -0.27 3.04 1.23
CA ARG A 54 0.86 3.81 0.67
C ARG A 54 1.32 4.92 1.64
N SER A 55 0.38 5.65 2.23
CA SER A 55 0.69 6.70 3.21
C SER A 55 1.41 6.12 4.43
N LEU A 56 0.92 4.98 4.95
CA LEU A 56 1.57 4.31 6.09
C LEU A 56 2.95 3.75 5.74
N ALA A 57 3.10 3.13 4.57
CA ALA A 57 4.38 2.62 4.09
C ALA A 57 5.41 3.74 3.95
N ARG A 58 5.00 4.90 3.41
CA ARG A 58 5.84 6.09 3.31
C ARG A 58 6.37 6.52 4.68
N ILE A 59 5.49 6.66 5.67
CA ILE A 59 5.88 7.05 7.04
C ILE A 59 6.88 6.05 7.63
N LEU A 60 6.66 4.76 7.45
CA LEU A 60 7.56 3.73 7.97
C LEU A 60 8.93 3.74 7.31
N ILE A 61 8.99 4.02 6.01
CA ILE A 61 10.24 4.13 5.26
C ILE A 61 11.00 5.38 5.70
N GLU A 62 10.34 6.53 5.77
CA GLU A 62 10.95 7.79 6.23
C GLU A 62 11.43 7.67 7.71
N ASP A 63 10.71 6.95 8.57
CA ASP A 63 11.14 6.66 9.95
C ASP A 63 12.32 5.68 10.03
N ALA A 64 12.41 4.72 9.10
CA ALA A 64 13.53 3.77 9.03
C ALA A 64 14.82 4.41 8.50
N PHE A 65 14.70 5.49 7.70
CA PHE A 65 15.82 6.19 7.10
C PHE A 65 15.78 7.69 7.43
N PRO A 66 16.20 8.10 8.65
CA PRO A 66 16.19 9.50 9.05
C PRO A 66 16.95 10.39 8.06
N GLY A 67 16.30 11.44 7.57
CA GLY A 67 16.87 12.36 6.56
C GLY A 67 16.64 11.94 5.11
N VAL A 68 16.05 10.76 4.86
CA VAL A 68 15.57 10.35 3.54
C VAL A 68 14.07 10.60 3.46
N SER A 69 13.67 11.52 2.59
CA SER A 69 12.25 11.74 2.28
C SER A 69 11.81 10.87 1.11
N TRP A 70 10.53 10.54 1.05
CA TRP A 70 9.96 9.83 -0.09
C TRP A 70 10.20 10.54 -1.43
N ALA A 71 10.15 11.87 -1.46
CA ALA A 71 10.45 12.64 -2.66
C ALA A 71 11.89 12.43 -3.16
N MET A 72 12.84 12.14 -2.26
CA MET A 72 14.22 11.78 -2.64
C MET A 72 14.27 10.37 -3.24
N ILE A 73 13.50 9.44 -2.68
CA ILE A 73 13.39 8.06 -3.18
C ILE A 73 12.75 8.06 -4.58
N GLU A 74 11.63 8.78 -4.77
CA GLU A 74 10.96 8.92 -6.07
C GLU A 74 11.89 9.51 -7.14
N ARG A 75 12.68 10.53 -6.79
CA ARG A 75 13.67 11.12 -7.71
C ARG A 75 14.81 10.18 -8.07
N ALA A 76 15.18 9.27 -7.18
CA ALA A 76 16.26 8.30 -7.41
C ALA A 76 15.80 7.07 -8.20
N ALA A 77 14.48 6.82 -8.26
CA ALA A 77 13.88 5.70 -8.97
C ALA A 77 13.49 6.01 -10.44
N LEU A 78 13.58 7.29 -10.84
CA LEU A 78 13.43 7.78 -12.22
C LEU A 78 14.77 7.74 -12.96
#